data_AF-A0A9J5XKL8-F1
#
_entry.id   AF-A0A9J5XKL8-F1
#
_cell.length_a   1.000
_cell.length_b   1.000
_cell.length_c   1.000
_cell.angle_alpha   90.00
_cell.angle_beta   90.00
_cell.angle_gamma   90.00
#
_symmetry.space_group_name_H-M   'P 1'
#
loop_
_entity.id
_entity.type
_entity.pdbx_description
1 polymer ?
#
loop_
_entity_poly.entity_id
_entity_poly.type
_entity_poly.pdbx_seq_one_letter_code
_entity_poly.pdbx_strand_id
1 'polypeptide(L)'
;MSYRIFYYNSQKAVQKLSVFSATGNGFFFHQLLLLVSARYAECRVKSWMTMTEKLLARNSEKLHVVPVVIPDQYIFTADERANHNVDTLRDFCNEQNIKYFYDIKDLGNFQANPDYKGVCHIALAQEGHCRPGEVLVGTDSHTCTAGAFDQFASGIGNTDAGFVLGTGKILLKVPQTIRFVLDGEIPNYILANDLILQVIGEISVSGATYKTMEFVGTAVESLTMEERMTLCNMVIEAGGKNGVIPADKTTYDYLKPHSPGNRALARECEDVKIDRVYIGSCTGGKTEDFMAAAKVFLASGKKVKVPTFLVPATQKVWMDLYTVPVPESGGKTCSQIFEDAGCNTPASPSCGACMGGPRDIHARYVFQPQTETSWGEWAITEGQIYLASPYTAAASALTGRVTNPRDFLQ
;
A
#
# COMPACT_ATOMS: atom_id res chain seq x y z
N MET A 1 -32.96 12.48 4.42
CA MET A 1 -32.03 11.84 3.48
C MET A 1 -32.79 11.43 2.23
N SER A 2 -32.30 11.73 1.04
CA SER A 2 -32.90 11.28 -0.21
C SER A 2 -31.95 10.29 -0.88
N TYR A 3 -32.43 9.12 -1.25
CA TYR A 3 -31.63 8.13 -1.96
C TYR A 3 -32.28 7.77 -3.30
N ARG A 4 -31.45 7.44 -4.29
CA ARG A 4 -31.89 7.03 -5.64
C ARG A 4 -31.04 5.90 -6.17
N ILE A 5 -31.66 4.94 -6.84
CA ILE A 5 -31.00 3.79 -7.46
C ILE A 5 -30.99 3.99 -8.98
N PHE A 6 -29.82 3.84 -9.59
CA PHE A 6 -29.66 3.88 -11.03
C PHE A 6 -28.97 2.62 -11.54
N TYR A 7 -29.47 2.07 -12.64
CA TYR A 7 -28.86 0.92 -13.33
C TYR A 7 -28.05 1.42 -14.52
N TYR A 8 -26.74 1.15 -14.54
CA TYR A 8 -25.89 1.54 -15.67
C TYR A 8 -25.02 0.37 -16.14
N ASN A 9 -24.91 0.21 -17.46
CA ASN A 9 -23.89 -0.63 -18.10
C ASN A 9 -22.54 0.11 -18.11
N SER A 10 -22.04 0.46 -16.92
CA SER A 10 -20.82 1.24 -16.75
C SER A 10 -19.65 0.29 -16.47
N GLN A 11 -18.79 0.09 -17.48
CA GLN A 11 -17.51 -0.64 -17.36
C GLN A 11 -16.44 0.14 -16.58
N LYS A 12 -16.75 1.34 -16.07
CA LYS A 12 -15.76 2.32 -15.58
C LYS A 12 -14.99 1.91 -14.32
N ALA A 13 -15.60 1.16 -13.40
CA ALA A 13 -14.93 0.69 -12.18
C ALA A 13 -13.82 -0.32 -12.49
N VAL A 14 -13.99 -1.10 -13.57
CA VAL A 14 -13.00 -2.07 -14.02
C VAL A 14 -12.05 -1.41 -15.03
N GLN A 15 -12.55 -0.69 -16.04
CA GLN A 15 -11.74 -0.12 -17.14
C GLN A 15 -10.67 0.92 -16.77
N LYS A 16 -10.70 1.52 -15.56
CA LYS A 16 -9.62 2.42 -15.11
C LYS A 16 -8.30 1.68 -14.83
N LEU A 17 -8.32 0.35 -14.72
CA LEU A 17 -7.15 -0.48 -14.49
C LEU A 17 -6.40 -0.71 -15.81
N SER A 18 -5.16 -0.26 -15.97
CA SER A 18 -4.37 -0.40 -17.21
C SER A 18 -3.87 -1.83 -17.49
N VAL A 19 -4.56 -2.87 -17.00
CA VAL A 19 -4.01 -4.23 -16.82
C VAL A 19 -4.75 -5.31 -17.64
N PHE A 20 -5.52 -4.91 -18.65
CA PHE A 20 -6.40 -5.80 -19.40
C PHE A 20 -5.72 -6.54 -20.55
N SER A 21 -5.90 -7.86 -20.60
CA SER A 21 -5.97 -8.56 -21.89
C SER A 21 -7.38 -9.15 -22.06
N ALA A 22 -8.06 -8.73 -23.13
CA ALA A 22 -9.40 -9.20 -23.46
C ALA A 22 -9.30 -10.56 -24.16
N THR A 23 -9.99 -11.56 -23.63
CA THR A 23 -10.34 -12.77 -24.38
C THR A 23 -11.87 -12.84 -24.46
N GLY A 24 -12.41 -13.47 -25.51
CA GLY A 24 -13.84 -13.39 -25.86
C GLY A 24 -14.87 -13.75 -24.77
N ASN A 25 -14.44 -14.26 -23.60
CA ASN A 25 -15.29 -14.62 -22.45
C ASN A 25 -14.82 -14.07 -21.08
N GLY A 26 -13.78 -13.22 -21.00
CA GLY A 26 -13.28 -12.69 -19.73
C GLY A 26 -11.97 -11.90 -19.85
N PHE A 27 -11.60 -11.19 -18.78
CA PHE A 27 -10.36 -10.41 -18.71
C PHE A 27 -9.36 -11.08 -17.76
N PHE A 28 -8.09 -11.06 -18.15
CA PHE A 28 -6.98 -11.36 -17.24
C PHE A 28 -6.51 -10.10 -16.52
N PHE A 29 -6.32 -10.22 -15.22
CA PHE A 29 -5.73 -9.18 -14.37
C PHE A 29 -4.32 -9.61 -13.97
N HIS A 30 -3.35 -8.69 -14.03
CA HIS A 30 -1.92 -8.98 -13.80
C HIS A 30 -1.32 -8.25 -12.57
N GLN A 31 -2.05 -7.30 -11.98
CA GLN A 31 -1.70 -6.65 -10.72
C GLN A 31 -2.75 -7.06 -9.70
N LEU A 32 -2.41 -8.07 -8.90
CA LEU A 32 -3.29 -8.68 -7.92
C LEU A 32 -2.62 -8.60 -6.57
N LEU A 33 -3.37 -8.21 -5.55
CA LEU A 33 -3.06 -8.54 -4.18
C LEU A 33 -3.94 -9.72 -3.76
N LEU A 34 -3.36 -10.74 -3.15
CA LEU A 34 -4.10 -11.88 -2.62
C LEU A 34 -4.14 -11.82 -1.09
N LEU A 35 -5.34 -11.73 -0.52
CA LEU A 35 -5.58 -11.96 0.91
C LEU A 35 -5.86 -13.45 1.16
N VAL A 36 -5.11 -14.05 2.09
CA VAL A 36 -5.37 -15.40 2.59
C VAL A 36 -5.78 -15.32 4.05
N SER A 37 -7.05 -15.62 4.33
CA SER A 37 -7.62 -15.77 5.68
C SER A 37 -7.87 -17.26 5.99
N ALA A 38 -7.59 -17.67 7.23
CA ALA A 38 -7.62 -19.05 7.69
C ALA A 38 -9.03 -19.56 8.06
N ARG A 39 -9.94 -19.72 7.10
CA ARG A 39 -11.30 -20.25 7.36
C ARG A 39 -11.33 -21.80 7.46
N TYR A 40 -12.19 -22.35 8.34
CA TYR A 40 -12.49 -23.79 8.51
C TYR A 40 -12.55 -24.52 7.16
N ALA A 41 -11.54 -25.32 6.83
CA ALA A 41 -11.63 -26.40 5.85
C ALA A 41 -10.40 -27.31 5.92
N GLU A 42 -10.53 -28.38 6.70
CA GLU A 42 -9.68 -29.59 6.77
C GLU A 42 -9.22 -30.14 5.40
N CYS A 43 -9.82 -29.71 4.28
CA CYS A 43 -9.52 -30.21 2.95
C CYS A 43 -8.87 -29.19 1.98
N ARG A 44 -8.74 -27.90 2.32
CA ARG A 44 -8.56 -26.88 1.25
C ARG A 44 -7.28 -26.06 1.28
N VAL A 45 -6.61 -25.93 2.42
CA VAL A 45 -5.26 -25.32 2.52
C VAL A 45 -4.28 -26.12 1.65
N LYS A 46 -4.22 -27.44 1.85
CA LYS A 46 -3.45 -28.37 0.99
C LYS A 46 -3.84 -28.31 -0.48
N SER A 47 -5.14 -28.17 -0.81
CA SER A 47 -5.59 -28.22 -2.20
C SER A 47 -5.03 -27.05 -3.03
N TRP A 48 -5.01 -25.83 -2.49
CA TRP A 48 -4.43 -24.70 -3.22
C TRP A 48 -2.91 -24.69 -3.13
N MET A 49 -2.31 -25.14 -2.02
CA MET A 49 -0.85 -25.31 -1.90
C MET A 49 -0.32 -26.31 -2.92
N THR A 50 -0.91 -27.51 -3.01
CA THR A 50 -0.53 -28.52 -4.01
C THR A 50 -0.72 -28.02 -5.44
N MET A 51 -1.76 -27.23 -5.72
CA MET A 51 -1.93 -26.62 -7.04
C MET A 51 -0.86 -25.54 -7.30
N THR A 52 -0.55 -24.73 -6.30
CA THR A 52 0.49 -23.70 -6.35
C THR A 52 1.85 -24.35 -6.60
N GLU A 53 2.25 -25.34 -5.80
CA GLU A 53 3.47 -26.12 -5.98
C GLU A 53 3.58 -26.74 -7.38
N LYS A 54 2.50 -27.32 -7.89
CA LYS A 54 2.46 -27.90 -9.25
C LYS A 54 2.64 -26.84 -10.34
N LEU A 55 2.15 -25.62 -10.13
CA LEU A 55 2.30 -24.50 -11.08
C LEU A 55 3.70 -23.88 -10.96
N LEU A 56 4.20 -23.71 -9.75
CA LEU A 56 5.56 -23.23 -9.47
C LEU A 56 6.62 -24.16 -10.07
N ALA A 57 6.47 -25.48 -9.87
CA ALA A 57 7.35 -26.50 -10.44
C ALA A 57 7.35 -26.51 -11.98
N ARG A 58 6.36 -25.90 -12.63
CA ARG A 58 6.24 -25.83 -14.10
C ARG A 58 6.72 -24.51 -14.70
N ASN A 59 6.67 -23.40 -13.96
CA ASN A 59 6.82 -22.06 -14.53
C ASN A 59 7.94 -21.21 -13.90
N SER A 60 8.11 -21.28 -12.59
CA SER A 60 9.20 -20.64 -11.83
C SER A 60 9.04 -21.05 -10.38
N GLU A 61 10.11 -21.49 -9.72
CA GLU A 61 10.11 -21.92 -8.30
C GLU A 61 9.76 -20.80 -7.29
N LYS A 62 9.17 -19.68 -7.74
CA LYS A 62 8.80 -18.50 -6.94
C LYS A 62 7.37 -18.04 -7.24
N LEU A 63 6.67 -17.58 -6.20
CA LEU A 63 5.32 -17.00 -6.29
C LEU A 63 5.28 -15.79 -7.23
N HIS A 64 4.21 -15.69 -8.02
CA HIS A 64 4.01 -14.59 -8.97
C HIS A 64 3.28 -13.38 -8.35
N VAL A 65 2.72 -13.55 -7.15
CA VAL A 65 2.06 -12.50 -6.36
C VAL A 65 2.66 -12.50 -4.98
N VAL A 66 2.75 -11.34 -4.34
CA VAL A 66 3.08 -11.23 -2.91
C VAL A 66 1.77 -11.35 -2.11
N PRO A 67 1.48 -12.49 -1.46
CA PRO A 67 0.26 -12.61 -0.68
C PRO A 67 0.38 -11.87 0.65
N VAL A 68 -0.77 -11.42 1.15
CA VAL A 68 -0.96 -10.96 2.53
C VAL A 68 -1.71 -12.07 3.25
N VAL A 69 -1.08 -12.66 4.26
CA VAL A 69 -1.62 -13.78 5.01
C VAL A 69 -1.94 -13.31 6.43
N ILE A 70 -3.20 -13.42 6.81
CA ILE A 70 -3.70 -13.01 8.13
C ILE A 70 -4.54 -14.15 8.70
N PRO A 71 -3.99 -14.95 9.62
CA PRO A 71 -4.77 -15.94 10.36
C PRO A 71 -5.66 -15.21 11.37
N ASP A 72 -6.92 -14.95 11.02
CA ASP A 72 -7.86 -14.24 11.89
C ASP A 72 -9.03 -15.11 12.35
N GLN A 73 -9.38 -16.14 11.59
CA GLN A 73 -10.47 -17.04 11.90
C GLN A 73 -9.97 -18.25 12.71
N TYR A 74 -10.66 -18.53 13.83
CA TYR A 74 -10.46 -19.71 14.67
C TYR A 74 -9.09 -19.86 15.36
N ILE A 75 -8.23 -18.84 15.40
CA ILE A 75 -6.87 -18.99 15.97
C ILE A 75 -6.84 -19.22 17.49
N PHE A 76 -7.90 -18.82 18.20
CA PHE A 76 -8.02 -18.96 19.65
C PHE A 76 -8.91 -20.15 20.05
N THR A 77 -9.21 -21.06 19.11
CA THR A 77 -10.07 -22.21 19.37
C THR A 77 -9.31 -23.35 20.04
N ALA A 78 -10.03 -24.15 20.84
CA ALA A 78 -9.54 -25.43 21.35
C ALA A 78 -9.69 -26.58 20.32
N ASP A 79 -10.35 -26.33 19.19
CA ASP A 79 -10.56 -27.34 18.14
C ASP A 79 -9.24 -27.70 17.44
N GLU A 80 -8.82 -28.96 17.58
CA GLU A 80 -7.55 -29.47 17.04
C GLU A 80 -7.48 -29.39 15.51
N ARG A 81 -8.62 -29.51 14.81
CA ARG A 81 -8.64 -29.50 13.34
C ARG A 81 -8.43 -28.09 12.80
N ALA A 82 -9.04 -27.10 13.44
CA ALA A 82 -8.81 -25.70 13.15
C ALA A 82 -7.34 -25.34 13.41
N ASN A 83 -6.78 -25.75 14.54
CA ASN A 83 -5.36 -25.51 14.87
C ASN A 83 -4.42 -26.17 13.85
N HIS A 84 -4.69 -27.41 13.43
CA HIS A 84 -3.90 -28.07 12.38
C HIS A 84 -3.88 -27.31 11.04
N ASN A 85 -4.98 -26.64 10.68
CA ASN A 85 -5.03 -25.82 9.45
C ASN A 85 -4.19 -24.55 9.59
N VAL A 86 -4.23 -23.90 10.76
CA VAL A 86 -3.40 -22.72 11.06
C VAL A 86 -1.91 -23.12 11.03
N ASP A 87 -1.56 -24.28 11.58
CA ASP A 87 -0.20 -24.81 11.55
C ASP A 87 0.26 -25.11 10.11
N THR A 88 -0.59 -25.73 9.29
CA THR A 88 -0.30 -25.93 7.86
C THR A 88 -0.07 -24.61 7.13
N LEU A 89 -0.83 -23.56 7.46
CA LEU A 89 -0.65 -22.22 6.90
C LEU A 89 0.67 -21.59 7.36
N ARG A 90 1.05 -21.76 8.63
CA ARG A 90 2.33 -21.31 9.19
C ARG A 90 3.50 -21.96 8.49
N ASP A 91 3.46 -23.28 8.33
CA ASP A 91 4.50 -24.06 7.65
C ASP A 91 4.70 -23.54 6.23
N PHE A 92 3.63 -23.36 5.46
CA PHE A 92 3.70 -22.76 4.13
C PHE A 92 4.27 -21.35 4.14
N CYS A 93 3.85 -20.49 5.08
CA CYS A 93 4.34 -19.13 5.16
C CYS A 93 5.84 -19.09 5.45
N ASN A 94 6.32 -19.99 6.30
CA ASN A 94 7.73 -20.14 6.63
C ASN A 94 8.53 -20.70 5.45
N GLU A 95 8.05 -21.76 4.79
CA GLU A 95 8.69 -22.39 3.64
C GLU A 95 8.82 -21.43 2.44
N GLN A 96 7.76 -20.66 2.16
CA GLN A 96 7.74 -19.69 1.07
C GLN A 96 8.34 -18.32 1.48
N ASN A 97 8.78 -18.17 2.73
CA ASN A 97 9.30 -16.92 3.29
C ASN A 97 8.35 -15.72 3.01
N ILE A 98 7.06 -15.90 3.32
CA ILE A 98 6.03 -14.89 3.05
C ILE A 98 6.30 -13.64 3.87
N LYS A 99 6.46 -12.52 3.16
CA LYS A 99 6.80 -11.22 3.77
C LYS A 99 5.68 -10.66 4.66
N TYR A 100 4.44 -10.70 4.18
CA TYR A 100 3.29 -10.10 4.86
C TYR A 100 2.49 -11.19 5.57
N PHE A 101 3.05 -11.67 6.69
CA PHE A 101 2.45 -12.71 7.50
C PHE A 101 2.19 -12.18 8.92
N TYR A 102 0.92 -11.98 9.25
CA TYR A 102 0.46 -11.29 10.46
C TYR A 102 -0.18 -12.26 11.46
N ASP A 103 0.63 -13.19 11.96
CA ASP A 103 0.18 -14.26 12.85
C ASP A 103 0.48 -13.97 14.33
N ILE A 104 -0.26 -14.65 15.21
CA ILE A 104 -0.02 -14.68 16.64
C ILE A 104 1.06 -15.72 16.96
N LYS A 105 2.07 -15.33 17.75
CA LYS A 105 3.16 -16.20 18.20
C LYS A 105 2.87 -16.84 19.56
N ASP A 106 2.30 -16.06 20.49
CA ASP A 106 1.88 -16.52 21.81
C ASP A 106 0.35 -16.47 21.95
N LEU A 107 -0.29 -17.64 21.84
CA LEU A 107 -1.73 -17.82 22.00
C LEU A 107 -2.24 -17.54 23.42
N GLY A 108 -1.37 -17.64 24.43
CA GLY A 108 -1.73 -17.39 25.83
C GLY A 108 -1.82 -15.91 26.19
N ASN A 109 -1.22 -15.04 25.39
CA ASN A 109 -1.21 -13.60 25.63
C ASN A 109 -1.19 -12.79 24.31
N PHE A 110 -2.36 -12.54 23.73
CA PHE A 110 -2.46 -11.77 22.48
C PHE A 110 -1.84 -10.36 22.57
N GLN A 111 -1.83 -9.74 23.76
CA GLN A 111 -1.26 -8.39 23.96
C GLN A 111 0.26 -8.37 23.79
N ALA A 112 0.93 -9.51 23.96
CA ALA A 112 2.37 -9.66 23.75
C ALA A 112 2.75 -9.84 22.26
N ASN A 113 1.79 -9.81 21.34
CA ASN A 113 1.99 -10.09 19.91
C ASN A 113 1.73 -8.84 19.05
N PRO A 114 2.71 -7.94 18.87
CA PRO A 114 2.53 -6.73 18.05
C PRO A 114 2.30 -7.02 16.56
N ASP A 115 2.70 -8.21 16.09
CA ASP A 115 2.57 -8.65 14.69
C ASP A 115 1.16 -9.17 14.36
N TYR A 116 0.36 -9.53 15.38
CA TYR A 116 -1.01 -9.99 15.19
C TYR A 116 -1.95 -8.80 14.95
N LYS A 117 -2.69 -8.82 13.85
CA LYS A 117 -3.49 -7.66 13.40
C LYS A 117 -5.01 -7.87 13.50
N GLY A 118 -5.48 -9.01 13.98
CA GLY A 118 -6.91 -9.26 14.16
C GLY A 118 -7.65 -9.48 12.84
N VAL A 119 -8.85 -8.91 12.71
CA VAL A 119 -9.77 -9.11 11.57
C VAL A 119 -9.09 -8.69 10.26
N CYS A 120 -9.01 -9.64 9.31
CA CYS A 120 -8.18 -9.49 8.12
C CYS A 120 -8.50 -8.25 7.27
N HIS A 121 -9.76 -7.92 7.05
CA HIS A 121 -10.15 -6.80 6.18
C HIS A 121 -9.80 -5.43 6.77
N ILE A 122 -9.84 -5.28 8.10
CA ILE A 122 -9.44 -4.05 8.78
C ILE A 122 -7.91 -3.95 8.85
N ALA A 123 -7.26 -5.06 9.22
CA ALA A 123 -5.80 -5.15 9.22
C ALA A 123 -5.20 -4.82 7.85
N LEU A 124 -5.79 -5.33 6.77
CA LEU A 124 -5.33 -5.07 5.40
C LEU A 124 -5.40 -3.57 5.07
N ALA A 125 -6.46 -2.88 5.51
CA ALA A 125 -6.59 -1.43 5.36
C ALA A 125 -5.57 -0.66 6.22
N GLN A 126 -5.42 -1.01 7.50
CA GLN A 126 -4.52 -0.34 8.45
C GLN A 126 -3.04 -0.48 8.08
N GLU A 127 -2.66 -1.63 7.51
CA GLU A 127 -1.29 -1.91 7.07
C GLU A 127 -0.99 -1.36 5.66
N GLY A 128 -1.94 -0.61 5.06
CA GLY A 128 -1.72 0.10 3.79
C GLY A 128 -1.69 -0.81 2.57
N HIS A 129 -2.38 -1.96 2.62
CA HIS A 129 -2.49 -2.90 1.50
C HIS A 129 -3.68 -2.60 0.58
N CYS A 130 -4.67 -1.82 1.04
CA CYS A 130 -5.75 -1.31 0.18
C CYS A 130 -5.29 -0.04 -0.55
N ARG A 131 -5.12 -0.08 -1.88
CA ARG A 131 -4.75 1.08 -2.70
C ARG A 131 -5.76 1.35 -3.82
N PRO A 132 -6.18 2.60 -4.03
CA PRO A 132 -7.10 2.95 -5.11
C PRO A 132 -6.63 2.52 -6.48
N GLY A 133 -7.56 1.97 -7.28
CA GLY A 133 -7.25 1.52 -8.63
C GLY A 133 -6.39 0.26 -8.68
N GLU A 134 -6.46 -0.60 -7.67
CA GLU A 134 -5.90 -1.96 -7.73
C GLU A 134 -7.00 -3.03 -7.69
N VAL A 135 -6.62 -4.27 -8.03
CA VAL A 135 -7.47 -5.44 -7.90
C VAL A 135 -7.02 -6.27 -6.71
N LEU A 136 -7.96 -6.50 -5.80
CA LEU A 136 -7.75 -7.31 -4.62
C LEU A 136 -8.65 -8.54 -4.70
N VAL A 137 -8.05 -9.71 -4.56
CA VAL A 137 -8.78 -10.96 -4.45
C VAL A 137 -8.45 -11.61 -3.13
N GLY A 138 -9.39 -12.34 -2.55
CA GLY A 138 -9.20 -12.92 -1.22
C GLY A 138 -9.97 -14.21 -1.04
N THR A 139 -9.49 -15.08 -0.16
CA THR A 139 -10.16 -16.35 0.16
C THR A 139 -11.39 -16.17 1.05
N ASP A 140 -11.65 -14.95 1.54
CA ASP A 140 -12.80 -14.61 2.35
C ASP A 140 -13.91 -13.91 1.52
N SER A 141 -15.18 -14.18 1.85
CA SER A 141 -16.34 -13.63 1.16
C SER A 141 -16.41 -12.10 1.23
N HIS A 142 -15.98 -11.52 2.35
CA HIS A 142 -16.09 -10.10 2.65
C HIS A 142 -14.90 -9.28 2.17
N THR A 143 -14.06 -9.87 1.33
CA THR A 143 -12.97 -9.17 0.62
C THR A 143 -13.47 -7.92 -0.11
N CYS A 144 -14.75 -7.86 -0.48
CA CYS A 144 -15.41 -6.67 -1.04
C CYS A 144 -15.32 -5.40 -0.16
N THR A 145 -14.96 -5.52 1.12
CA THR A 145 -14.67 -4.39 2.03
C THR A 145 -13.64 -3.42 1.45
N ALA A 146 -12.61 -3.94 0.77
CA ALA A 146 -11.57 -3.14 0.11
C ALA A 146 -12.12 -2.21 -1.00
N GLY A 147 -13.35 -2.45 -1.46
CA GLY A 147 -14.11 -1.56 -2.32
C GLY A 147 -14.24 -0.12 -1.82
N ALA A 148 -14.16 0.09 -0.49
CA ALA A 148 -14.17 1.41 0.14
C ALA A 148 -12.99 2.30 -0.30
N PHE A 149 -11.91 1.68 -0.80
CA PHE A 149 -10.70 2.31 -1.27
C PHE A 149 -10.67 2.48 -2.79
N ASP A 150 -11.80 2.40 -3.50
CA ASP A 150 -11.86 2.41 -4.97
C ASP A 150 -11.09 1.24 -5.61
N GLN A 151 -11.14 0.07 -4.96
CA GLN A 151 -10.59 -1.18 -5.49
C GLN A 151 -11.69 -2.04 -6.11
N PHE A 152 -11.32 -2.81 -7.13
CA PHE A 152 -12.10 -3.99 -7.44
C PHE A 152 -11.70 -5.09 -6.47
N ALA A 153 -12.56 -5.38 -5.50
CA ALA A 153 -12.28 -6.37 -4.46
C ALA A 153 -13.31 -7.51 -4.45
N SER A 154 -12.85 -8.76 -4.52
CA SER A 154 -13.78 -9.91 -4.56
C SER A 154 -13.24 -11.11 -3.81
N GLY A 155 -14.14 -11.77 -3.07
CA GLY A 155 -13.91 -13.13 -2.60
C GLY A 155 -13.79 -14.10 -3.78
N ILE A 156 -12.86 -15.05 -3.68
CA ILE A 156 -12.59 -16.10 -4.66
C ILE A 156 -12.47 -17.46 -3.98
N GLY A 157 -12.62 -18.54 -4.75
CA GLY A 157 -12.43 -19.88 -4.23
C GLY A 157 -10.95 -20.22 -4.01
N ASN A 158 -10.69 -21.27 -3.24
CA ASN A 158 -9.31 -21.73 -2.99
C ASN A 158 -8.59 -22.20 -4.26
N THR A 159 -9.31 -22.79 -5.23
CA THR A 159 -8.73 -23.15 -6.53
C THR A 159 -8.26 -21.92 -7.30
N ASP A 160 -9.05 -20.84 -7.28
CA ASP A 160 -8.68 -19.57 -7.90
C ASP A 160 -7.49 -18.94 -7.17
N ALA A 161 -7.45 -19.03 -5.82
CA ALA A 161 -6.33 -18.53 -5.04
C ALA A 161 -5.01 -19.25 -5.39
N GLY A 162 -5.04 -20.58 -5.51
CA GLY A 162 -3.88 -21.36 -5.96
C GLY A 162 -3.46 -21.01 -7.40
N PHE A 163 -4.43 -20.76 -8.29
CA PHE A 163 -4.14 -20.27 -9.64
C PHE A 163 -3.50 -18.87 -9.63
N VAL A 164 -3.99 -17.96 -8.79
CA VAL A 164 -3.44 -16.59 -8.63
C VAL A 164 -2.00 -16.65 -8.11
N LEU A 165 -1.73 -17.45 -7.08
CA LEU A 165 -0.38 -17.62 -6.53
C LEU A 165 0.60 -18.21 -7.55
N GLY A 166 0.15 -19.20 -8.30
CA GLY A 166 0.97 -19.89 -9.31
C GLY A 166 1.11 -19.17 -10.64
N THR A 167 0.31 -18.14 -10.94
CA THR A 167 0.33 -17.48 -12.27
C THR A 167 0.36 -15.96 -12.26
N GLY A 168 0.05 -15.32 -11.14
CA GLY A 168 -0.14 -13.87 -11.08
C GLY A 168 -1.41 -13.38 -11.76
N LYS A 169 -2.33 -14.29 -12.08
CA LYS A 169 -3.50 -13.99 -12.93
C LYS A 169 -4.78 -14.57 -12.36
N ILE A 170 -5.89 -13.93 -12.69
CA ILE A 170 -7.24 -14.46 -12.47
C ILE A 170 -8.12 -14.15 -13.68
N LEU A 171 -9.04 -15.06 -13.97
CA LEU A 171 -10.10 -14.85 -14.95
C LEU A 171 -11.34 -14.31 -14.26
N LEU A 172 -11.73 -13.08 -14.57
CA LEU A 172 -12.97 -12.51 -14.09
C LEU A 172 -13.81 -12.04 -15.28
N LYS A 173 -15.12 -12.28 -15.21
CA LYS A 173 -16.09 -11.62 -16.09
C LYS A 173 -16.51 -10.30 -15.42
N VAL A 174 -16.54 -9.23 -16.22
CA VAL A 174 -16.82 -7.88 -15.75
C VAL A 174 -18.28 -7.80 -15.28
N PRO A 175 -18.54 -7.46 -14.01
CA PRO A 175 -19.91 -7.27 -13.52
C PRO A 175 -20.51 -5.97 -14.04
N GLN A 176 -21.84 -5.94 -14.16
CA GLN A 176 -22.57 -4.68 -14.39
C GLN A 176 -22.62 -3.86 -13.10
N THR A 177 -22.79 -2.54 -13.20
CA THR A 177 -22.80 -1.66 -12.03
C THR A 177 -24.22 -1.18 -11.70
N ILE A 178 -24.62 -1.31 -10.44
CA ILE A 178 -25.78 -0.61 -9.86
C ILE A 178 -25.23 0.55 -9.05
N ARG A 179 -25.70 1.76 -9.34
CA ARG A 179 -25.28 2.98 -8.63
C ARG A 179 -26.32 3.39 -7.60
N PHE A 180 -25.88 3.57 -6.37
CA PHE A 180 -26.65 4.07 -5.25
C PHE A 180 -26.19 5.49 -4.96
N VAL A 181 -27.07 6.46 -5.19
CA VAL A 181 -26.82 7.87 -4.90
C VAL A 181 -27.48 8.20 -3.56
N LEU A 182 -26.67 8.47 -2.55
CA LEU A 182 -27.08 8.76 -1.18
C LEU A 182 -26.77 10.23 -0.88
N ASP A 183 -27.80 11.07 -0.84
CA ASP A 183 -27.67 12.52 -0.64
C ASP A 183 -28.36 13.01 0.64
N GLY A 184 -27.82 14.10 1.17
CA GLY A 184 -28.28 14.76 2.39
C GLY A 184 -27.34 14.55 3.58
N GLU A 185 -27.70 15.18 4.71
CA GLU A 185 -26.96 15.07 5.96
C GLU A 185 -27.33 13.79 6.71
N ILE A 186 -26.32 13.15 7.30
CA ILE A 186 -26.47 11.96 8.15
C ILE A 186 -26.63 12.44 9.59
N PRO A 187 -27.78 12.19 10.26
CA PRO A 187 -27.93 12.50 11.68
C PRO A 187 -26.92 11.72 12.52
N ASN A 188 -26.40 12.31 13.60
CA ASN A 188 -25.33 11.72 14.43
C ASN A 188 -25.66 10.35 15.07
N TYR A 189 -26.91 9.91 15.02
CA TYR A 189 -27.38 8.61 15.54
C TYR A 189 -27.61 7.57 14.44
N ILE A 190 -27.34 7.90 13.17
CA ILE A 190 -27.41 6.99 12.02
C ILE A 190 -25.98 6.67 11.59
N LEU A 191 -25.68 5.39 11.43
CA LEU A 191 -24.39 4.89 10.98
C LEU A 191 -24.49 4.32 9.57
N ALA A 192 -23.34 4.11 8.92
CA ALA A 192 -23.28 3.44 7.62
C ALA A 192 -23.97 2.06 7.60
N ASN A 193 -23.99 1.34 8.73
CA ASN A 193 -24.71 0.07 8.85
C ASN A 193 -26.22 0.24 8.60
N ASP A 194 -26.83 1.30 9.11
CA ASP A 194 -28.25 1.58 8.89
C ASP A 194 -28.53 1.90 7.41
N LEU A 195 -27.60 2.62 6.76
CA LEU A 195 -27.70 2.95 5.33
C LEU A 195 -27.66 1.70 4.46
N ILE A 196 -26.69 0.79 4.68
CA ILE A 196 -26.56 -0.42 3.86
C ILE A 196 -27.68 -1.42 4.14
N LEU A 197 -28.15 -1.53 5.39
CA LEU A 197 -29.31 -2.35 5.72
C LEU A 197 -30.57 -1.86 5.02
N GLN A 198 -30.77 -0.54 4.94
CA GLN A 198 -31.88 0.04 4.18
C GLN A 198 -31.77 -0.31 2.68
N VAL A 199 -30.58 -0.16 2.09
CA VAL A 199 -30.33 -0.52 0.68
C VAL A 199 -30.62 -2.01 0.43
N ILE A 200 -30.12 -2.91 1.28
CA ILE A 200 -30.35 -4.36 1.16
C ILE A 200 -31.83 -4.69 1.34
N GLY A 201 -32.52 -4.03 2.27
CA GLY A 201 -33.95 -4.22 2.49
C GLY A 201 -34.81 -3.93 1.26
N GLU A 202 -34.37 -3.00 0.41
CA GLU A 202 -35.09 -2.61 -0.80
C GLU A 202 -34.77 -3.48 -2.01
N ILE A 203 -33.50 -3.84 -2.19
CA ILE A 203 -33.07 -4.64 -3.35
C ILE A 203 -33.17 -6.15 -3.09
N SER A 204 -33.35 -6.56 -1.84
CA SER A 204 -33.27 -7.94 -1.33
C SER A 204 -31.88 -8.57 -1.35
N VAL A 205 -31.74 -9.74 -0.72
CA VAL A 205 -30.48 -10.51 -0.64
C VAL A 205 -29.94 -11.01 -1.99
N SER A 206 -30.68 -10.84 -3.08
CA SER A 206 -30.26 -11.19 -4.45
C SER A 206 -30.38 -10.01 -5.42
N GLY A 207 -30.64 -8.80 -4.91
CA GLY A 207 -30.84 -7.62 -5.75
C GLY A 207 -29.62 -7.21 -6.57
N ALA A 208 -28.42 -7.56 -6.09
CA ALA A 208 -27.15 -7.22 -6.70
C ALA A 208 -26.38 -8.45 -7.22
N THR A 209 -27.02 -9.61 -7.41
CA THR A 209 -26.34 -10.85 -7.85
C THR A 209 -25.46 -10.61 -9.08
N TYR A 210 -24.15 -10.85 -8.91
CA TYR A 210 -23.12 -10.69 -9.95
C TYR A 210 -22.96 -9.25 -10.47
N LYS A 211 -23.34 -8.24 -9.68
CA LYS A 211 -23.21 -6.83 -10.00
C LYS A 211 -22.26 -6.14 -9.02
N THR A 212 -21.67 -5.04 -9.46
CA THR A 212 -20.95 -4.10 -8.60
C THR A 212 -21.92 -3.09 -8.03
N MET A 213 -21.89 -2.87 -6.71
CA MET A 213 -22.63 -1.80 -6.05
C MET A 213 -21.73 -0.57 -5.92
N GLU A 214 -22.01 0.49 -6.67
CA GLU A 214 -21.27 1.76 -6.62
C GLU A 214 -22.02 2.74 -5.72
N PHE A 215 -21.40 3.21 -4.64
CA PHE A 215 -22.00 4.19 -3.73
C PHE A 215 -21.39 5.57 -3.97
N VAL A 216 -22.24 6.57 -4.16
CA VAL A 216 -21.87 7.97 -4.40
C VAL A 216 -22.88 8.91 -3.72
N GLY A 217 -22.59 10.21 -3.72
CA GLY A 217 -23.49 11.24 -3.19
C GLY A 217 -22.94 11.90 -1.94
N THR A 218 -23.53 13.02 -1.54
CA THR A 218 -22.98 13.90 -0.50
C THR A 218 -22.88 13.20 0.85
N ALA A 219 -23.78 12.25 1.13
CA ALA A 219 -23.74 11.49 2.36
C ALA A 219 -22.53 10.56 2.41
N VAL A 220 -22.22 9.86 1.30
CA VAL A 220 -21.06 8.96 1.19
C VAL A 220 -19.75 9.74 1.31
N GLU A 221 -19.69 10.93 0.70
CA GLU A 221 -18.54 11.84 0.80
C GLU A 221 -18.26 12.26 2.25
N SER A 222 -19.31 12.43 3.07
CA SER A 222 -19.19 12.78 4.49
C SER A 222 -18.75 11.65 5.42
N LEU A 223 -18.83 10.39 4.95
CA LEU A 223 -18.47 9.22 5.76
C LEU A 223 -16.96 9.11 5.98
N THR A 224 -16.60 8.65 7.18
CA THR A 224 -15.23 8.20 7.48
C THR A 224 -14.85 6.95 6.68
N MET A 225 -13.56 6.62 6.58
CA MET A 225 -13.14 5.39 5.90
C MET A 225 -13.70 4.12 6.57
N GLU A 226 -13.85 4.09 7.89
CA GLU A 226 -14.42 2.95 8.60
C GLU A 226 -15.89 2.72 8.24
N GLU A 227 -16.67 3.79 8.14
CA GLU A 227 -18.05 3.72 7.68
C GLU A 227 -18.18 3.31 6.22
N ARG A 228 -17.26 3.79 5.36
CA ARG A 228 -17.19 3.33 3.96
C ARG A 228 -16.86 1.85 3.86
N MET A 229 -15.95 1.36 4.72
CA MET A 229 -15.66 -0.07 4.85
C MET A 229 -16.91 -0.85 5.27
N THR A 230 -17.73 -0.34 6.20
CA THR A 230 -19.01 -0.95 6.56
C THR A 230 -19.96 -1.07 5.37
N LEU A 231 -20.12 -0.01 4.56
CA LEU A 231 -20.96 -0.06 3.35
C LEU A 231 -20.50 -1.15 2.38
N CYS A 232 -19.21 -1.20 2.07
CA CYS A 232 -18.64 -2.14 1.11
C CYS A 232 -18.55 -3.58 1.64
N ASN A 233 -18.40 -3.76 2.95
CA ASN A 233 -18.37 -5.07 3.60
C ASN A 233 -19.67 -5.84 3.37
N MET A 234 -20.81 -5.15 3.50
CA MET A 234 -22.14 -5.79 3.42
C MET A 234 -22.69 -5.97 1.99
N VAL A 235 -21.88 -5.69 0.96
CA VAL A 235 -22.33 -5.83 -0.44
C VAL A 235 -22.58 -7.29 -0.82
N ILE A 236 -21.85 -8.22 -0.21
CA ILE A 236 -21.99 -9.64 -0.52
C ILE A 236 -23.34 -10.20 -0.04
N GLU A 237 -23.94 -9.61 0.98
CA GLU A 237 -25.27 -9.94 1.54
C GLU A 237 -26.41 -9.61 0.56
N ALA A 238 -26.21 -8.67 -0.36
CA ALA A 238 -27.11 -8.41 -1.48
C ALA A 238 -26.83 -9.29 -2.71
N GLY A 239 -25.86 -10.20 -2.62
CA GLY A 239 -25.32 -10.98 -3.73
C GLY A 239 -24.34 -10.20 -4.62
N GLY A 240 -23.95 -9.00 -4.20
CA GLY A 240 -23.01 -8.15 -4.94
C GLY A 240 -21.64 -8.81 -5.09
N LYS A 241 -21.05 -8.66 -6.27
CA LYS A 241 -19.70 -9.18 -6.55
C LYS A 241 -18.61 -8.34 -5.91
N ASN A 242 -18.82 -7.02 -5.85
CA ASN A 242 -17.94 -6.02 -5.26
C ASN A 242 -18.74 -4.76 -4.89
N GLY A 243 -18.34 -4.05 -3.84
CA GLY A 243 -18.75 -2.68 -3.58
C GLY A 243 -17.69 -1.71 -4.08
N VAL A 244 -18.04 -0.49 -4.50
CA VAL A 244 -17.02 0.51 -4.81
C VAL A 244 -17.46 1.90 -4.38
N ILE A 245 -16.56 2.61 -3.73
CA ILE A 245 -16.68 4.04 -3.41
C ILE A 245 -15.50 4.74 -4.08
N PRO A 246 -15.74 5.76 -4.93
CA PRO A 246 -14.66 6.52 -5.55
C PRO A 246 -13.72 7.12 -4.52
N ALA A 247 -12.41 7.01 -4.75
CA ALA A 247 -11.42 7.53 -3.82
C ALA A 247 -11.43 9.05 -3.82
N ASP A 248 -11.42 9.64 -2.63
CA ASP A 248 -11.40 11.09 -2.41
C ASP A 248 -10.37 11.47 -1.33
N LYS A 249 -10.43 12.72 -0.88
CA LYS A 249 -9.52 13.24 0.15
C LYS A 249 -9.51 12.38 1.42
N THR A 250 -10.66 11.88 1.87
CA THR A 250 -10.78 11.02 3.05
C THR A 250 -10.04 9.70 2.86
N THR A 251 -10.15 9.10 1.67
CA THR A 251 -9.40 7.89 1.31
C THR A 251 -7.90 8.14 1.29
N TYR A 252 -7.45 9.23 0.66
CA TYR A 252 -6.02 9.53 0.58
C TYR A 252 -5.43 9.92 1.94
N ASP A 253 -6.17 10.63 2.79
CA ASP A 253 -5.73 10.98 4.14
C ASP A 253 -5.54 9.73 5.01
N TYR A 254 -6.46 8.76 4.92
CA TYR A 254 -6.36 7.49 5.65
C TYR A 254 -5.14 6.67 5.23
N LEU A 255 -4.75 6.71 3.95
CA LEU A 255 -3.62 5.95 3.40
C LEU A 255 -2.25 6.61 3.60
N LYS A 256 -2.16 7.78 4.25
CA LYS A 256 -0.88 8.42 4.57
C LYS A 256 -0.07 7.51 5.52
N PRO A 257 1.23 7.26 5.29
CA PRO A 257 2.13 7.77 4.25
C PRO A 257 2.40 6.82 3.05
N HIS A 258 1.64 5.74 2.89
CA HIS A 258 2.05 4.55 2.12
C HIS A 258 1.91 4.62 0.59
N SER A 259 1.73 5.82 -0.01
CA SER A 259 1.55 5.97 -1.48
C SER A 259 2.22 7.24 -2.04
N PRO A 260 2.99 7.15 -3.15
CA PRO A 260 3.58 8.31 -3.84
C PRO A 260 2.55 9.28 -4.45
N GLY A 261 1.31 8.81 -4.69
CA GLY A 261 0.21 9.65 -5.12
C GLY A 261 -0.28 10.61 -4.03
N ASN A 262 0.13 10.37 -2.79
CA ASN A 262 -0.26 11.13 -1.61
C ASN A 262 0.70 12.30 -1.39
N ARG A 263 0.18 13.53 -1.48
CA ARG A 263 0.98 14.75 -1.43
C ARG A 263 0.47 15.65 -0.31
N ALA A 264 1.38 16.13 0.52
CA ALA A 264 1.13 17.17 1.49
C ALA A 264 2.22 18.24 1.34
N LEU A 265 1.93 19.46 1.75
CA LEU A 265 2.93 20.51 1.78
C LEU A 265 3.84 20.30 2.99
N ALA A 266 5.13 20.63 2.89
CA ALA A 266 6.07 20.41 3.99
C ALA A 266 5.64 21.09 5.31
N ARG A 267 4.97 22.25 5.22
CA ARG A 267 4.39 22.98 6.37
C ARG A 267 3.23 22.27 7.06
N GLU A 268 2.58 21.32 6.37
CA GLU A 268 1.47 20.52 6.89
C GLU A 268 1.95 19.24 7.57
N CYS A 269 3.26 18.97 7.54
CA CYS A 269 3.87 17.76 8.08
C CYS A 269 4.94 18.08 9.15
N GLU A 270 4.91 19.27 9.74
CA GLU A 270 5.95 19.71 10.69
C GLU A 270 6.01 18.88 11.98
N ASP A 271 4.98 18.11 12.29
CA ASP A 271 4.90 17.16 13.40
C ASP A 271 5.57 15.80 13.09
N VAL A 272 5.81 15.51 11.80
CA VAL A 272 6.41 14.25 11.35
C VAL A 272 7.91 14.23 11.67
N LYS A 273 8.28 13.47 12.70
CA LYS A 273 9.68 13.18 13.03
C LYS A 273 10.29 12.25 12.00
N ILE A 274 11.57 12.46 11.72
CA ILE A 274 12.35 11.59 10.84
C ILE A 274 13.60 11.12 11.56
N ASP A 275 14.02 9.89 11.28
CA ASP A 275 15.22 9.32 11.91
C ASP A 275 16.47 9.46 11.05
N ARG A 276 16.31 9.62 9.73
CA ARG A 276 17.39 9.64 8.72
C ARG A 276 16.98 10.45 7.50
N VAL A 277 17.96 10.88 6.71
CA VAL A 277 17.78 11.53 5.40
C VAL A 277 18.72 10.90 4.36
N TYR A 278 18.30 10.88 3.10
CA TYR A 278 19.02 10.38 1.94
C TYR A 278 18.77 11.34 0.79
N ILE A 279 19.86 11.79 0.18
CA ILE A 279 19.85 12.70 -0.95
C ILE A 279 20.64 12.02 -2.06
N GLY A 280 19.93 11.64 -3.12
CA GLY A 280 20.55 11.10 -4.31
C GLY A 280 19.90 9.83 -4.84
N SER A 281 19.29 9.91 -6.01
CA SER A 281 18.65 8.78 -6.70
C SER A 281 18.67 9.03 -8.21
N CYS A 282 18.08 8.14 -9.02
CA CYS A 282 17.90 8.39 -10.45
C CYS A 282 17.14 9.70 -10.75
N THR A 283 16.33 10.17 -9.80
CA THR A 283 15.46 11.35 -9.93
C THR A 283 15.92 12.56 -9.13
N GLY A 284 16.74 12.40 -8.09
CA GLY A 284 17.25 13.49 -7.24
C GLY A 284 18.75 13.42 -6.94
N GLY A 285 19.54 12.79 -7.80
CA GLY A 285 20.99 12.58 -7.63
C GLY A 285 21.86 13.23 -8.69
N LYS A 286 21.40 14.29 -9.35
CA LYS A 286 22.18 15.09 -10.32
C LYS A 286 23.00 16.16 -9.59
N THR A 287 24.01 16.71 -10.24
CA THR A 287 24.86 17.76 -9.65
C THR A 287 24.03 18.94 -9.12
N GLU A 288 23.00 19.36 -9.85
CA GLU A 288 22.07 20.43 -9.43
C GLU A 288 21.28 20.09 -8.17
N ASP A 289 20.89 18.83 -7.99
CA ASP A 289 20.15 18.37 -6.81
C ASP A 289 21.02 18.48 -5.54
N PHE A 290 22.29 18.09 -5.64
CA PHE A 290 23.25 18.24 -4.55
C PHE A 290 23.59 19.71 -4.30
N MET A 291 23.70 20.54 -5.34
CA MET A 291 23.88 21.99 -5.17
C MET A 291 22.69 22.61 -4.43
N ALA A 292 21.46 22.19 -4.74
CA ALA A 292 20.26 22.63 -4.04
C ALA A 292 20.31 22.28 -2.54
N ALA A 293 20.69 21.05 -2.20
CA ALA A 293 20.89 20.64 -0.81
C ALA A 293 22.02 21.44 -0.12
N ALA A 294 23.15 21.63 -0.81
CA ALA A 294 24.29 22.38 -0.30
C ALA A 294 23.94 23.85 0.00
N LYS A 295 23.10 24.49 -0.83
CA LYS A 295 22.60 25.86 -0.56
C LYS A 295 21.86 25.96 0.76
N VAL A 296 21.01 24.98 1.09
CA VAL A 296 20.27 24.96 2.37
C VAL A 296 21.22 24.80 3.55
N PHE A 297 22.19 23.88 3.45
CA PHE A 297 23.17 23.68 4.52
C PHE A 297 24.06 24.90 4.72
N LEU A 298 24.52 25.51 3.64
CA LEU A 298 25.32 26.73 3.66
C LEU A 298 24.55 27.89 4.29
N ALA A 299 23.31 28.14 3.85
CA ALA A 299 22.48 29.22 4.36
C ALA A 299 22.12 29.01 5.84
N SER A 300 21.89 27.77 6.26
CA SER A 300 21.60 27.46 7.66
C SER A 300 22.81 27.61 8.58
N GLY A 301 24.01 27.22 8.13
CA GLY A 301 25.21 27.12 8.97
C GLY A 301 25.12 26.14 10.14
N LYS A 302 24.12 25.25 10.17
CA LYS A 302 23.88 24.28 11.25
C LYS A 302 24.37 22.88 10.86
N LYS A 303 24.61 22.05 11.87
CA LYS A 303 24.86 20.61 11.68
C LYS A 303 23.54 19.84 11.56
N VAL A 304 23.53 18.77 10.79
CA VAL A 304 22.40 17.85 10.67
C VAL A 304 22.12 17.16 12.02
N LYS A 305 20.85 16.92 12.32
CA LYS A 305 20.40 16.22 13.54
C LYS A 305 20.21 14.72 13.34
N VAL A 306 20.06 14.30 12.09
CA VAL A 306 19.83 12.91 11.70
C VAL A 306 20.87 12.46 10.67
N PRO A 307 21.27 11.18 10.66
CA PRO A 307 22.17 10.65 9.65
C PRO A 307 21.69 11.00 8.24
N THR A 308 22.56 11.62 7.45
CA THR A 308 22.23 12.17 6.13
C THR A 308 23.15 11.56 5.09
N PHE A 309 22.59 10.65 4.30
CA PHE A 309 23.29 9.86 3.29
C PHE A 309 23.26 10.57 1.94
N LEU A 310 24.38 10.53 1.22
CA LEU A 310 24.56 11.23 -0.06
C LEU A 310 24.99 10.21 -1.12
N VAL A 311 24.18 10.02 -2.18
CA VAL A 311 24.45 9.01 -3.22
C VAL A 311 24.30 9.60 -4.63
N PRO A 312 25.42 10.01 -5.26
CA PRO A 312 25.40 10.54 -6.62
C PRO A 312 24.85 9.57 -7.66
N ALA A 313 24.17 10.06 -8.68
CA ALA A 313 23.59 9.21 -9.72
C ALA A 313 24.65 8.60 -10.67
N THR A 314 25.77 9.29 -10.88
CA THR A 314 26.84 8.82 -11.77
C THR A 314 28.22 9.18 -11.21
N GLN A 315 29.27 8.55 -11.75
CA GLN A 315 30.66 8.87 -11.40
C GLN A 315 31.01 10.33 -11.72
N LYS A 316 30.47 10.88 -12.81
CA LYS A 316 30.64 12.29 -13.15
C LYS A 316 30.06 13.18 -12.05
N VAL A 317 28.82 12.92 -11.61
CA VAL A 317 28.20 13.72 -10.54
C VAL A 317 29.00 13.59 -9.25
N TRP A 318 29.47 12.40 -8.91
CA TRP A 318 30.34 12.20 -7.75
C TRP A 318 31.58 13.10 -7.83
N MET A 319 32.29 13.10 -8.97
CA MET A 319 33.44 14.00 -9.18
C MET A 319 33.04 15.48 -9.11
N ASP A 320 31.88 15.85 -9.65
CA ASP A 320 31.39 17.22 -9.61
C ASP A 320 31.21 17.70 -8.15
N LEU A 321 30.79 16.82 -7.22
CA LEU A 321 30.64 17.19 -5.80
C LEU A 321 31.94 17.65 -5.13
N TYR A 322 33.09 17.16 -5.62
CA TYR A 322 34.42 17.48 -5.10
C TYR A 322 35.14 18.56 -5.89
N THR A 323 34.70 18.86 -7.12
CA THR A 323 35.44 19.74 -8.03
C THR A 323 34.68 21.00 -8.42
N VAL A 324 33.34 20.96 -8.43
CA VAL A 324 32.52 22.11 -8.83
C VAL A 324 32.19 22.95 -7.60
N PRO A 325 32.61 24.23 -7.58
CA PRO A 325 32.26 25.13 -6.48
C PRO A 325 30.77 25.47 -6.52
N VAL A 326 30.15 25.50 -5.35
CA VAL A 326 28.76 25.94 -5.21
C VAL A 326 28.71 27.47 -5.37
N PRO A 327 27.80 28.01 -6.18
CA PRO A 327 27.63 29.46 -6.29
C PRO A 327 27.41 30.08 -4.91
N GLU A 328 27.97 31.27 -4.68
CA GLU A 328 27.82 32.05 -3.43
C GLU A 328 28.42 31.38 -2.18
N SER A 329 29.16 30.27 -2.31
CA SER A 329 29.79 29.56 -1.19
C SER A 329 31.19 30.04 -0.83
N GLY A 330 31.70 31.07 -1.51
CA GLY A 330 33.10 31.50 -1.37
C GLY A 330 34.11 30.49 -1.96
N GLY A 331 33.69 29.68 -2.93
CA GLY A 331 34.53 28.68 -3.60
C GLY A 331 34.49 27.28 -2.98
N LYS A 332 33.67 27.06 -1.95
CA LYS A 332 33.46 25.73 -1.37
C LYS A 332 32.74 24.80 -2.34
N THR A 333 33.17 23.55 -2.37
CA THR A 333 32.52 22.47 -3.14
C THR A 333 31.36 21.87 -2.35
N CYS A 334 30.50 21.09 -3.01
CA CYS A 334 29.38 20.42 -2.34
C CYS A 334 29.88 19.53 -1.20
N SER A 335 30.95 18.75 -1.44
CA SER A 335 31.51 17.85 -0.43
C SER A 335 31.98 18.58 0.83
N GLN A 336 32.64 19.73 0.68
CA GLN A 336 33.09 20.54 1.83
C GLN A 336 31.90 21.06 2.64
N ILE A 337 30.84 21.52 1.96
CA ILE A 337 29.62 21.99 2.64
C ILE A 337 28.92 20.83 3.36
N PHE A 338 28.88 19.65 2.76
CA PHE A 338 28.28 18.47 3.37
C PHE A 338 29.04 17.99 4.61
N GLU A 339 30.37 17.99 4.55
CA GLU A 339 31.23 17.69 5.70
C GLU A 339 31.07 18.75 6.80
N ASP A 340 31.03 20.03 6.43
CA ASP A 340 30.74 21.15 7.32
C ASP A 340 29.34 21.04 7.95
N ALA A 341 28.37 20.41 7.29
CA ALA A 341 27.04 20.14 7.83
C ALA A 341 26.98 18.85 8.67
N GLY A 342 28.01 18.00 8.63
CA GLY A 342 28.03 16.70 9.33
C GLY A 342 27.26 15.58 8.60
N CYS A 343 27.08 15.70 7.29
CA CYS A 343 26.53 14.62 6.47
C CYS A 343 27.53 13.46 6.35
N ASN A 344 27.05 12.28 5.98
CA ASN A 344 27.91 11.17 5.62
C ASN A 344 28.67 11.49 4.32
N THR A 345 29.90 10.98 4.19
CA THR A 345 30.70 11.12 2.97
C THR A 345 29.92 10.59 1.76
N PRO A 346 29.92 11.32 0.62
CA PRO A 346 29.28 10.86 -0.61
C PRO A 346 29.70 9.44 -1.01
N ALA A 347 28.73 8.53 -1.02
CA ALA A 347 28.97 7.13 -1.35
C ALA A 347 29.17 6.93 -2.85
N SER A 348 29.63 5.74 -3.24
CA SER A 348 29.76 5.36 -4.65
C SER A 348 28.41 5.43 -5.37
N PRO A 349 28.37 5.91 -6.63
CA PRO A 349 27.14 5.96 -7.41
C PRO A 349 26.47 4.59 -7.53
N SER A 350 25.18 4.52 -7.19
CA SER A 350 24.43 3.27 -7.23
C SER A 350 22.92 3.50 -7.28
N CYS A 351 22.21 2.62 -7.98
CA CYS A 351 20.74 2.54 -7.98
C CYS A 351 20.22 1.60 -6.86
N GLY A 352 21.11 0.98 -6.08
CA GLY A 352 20.77 -0.10 -5.13
C GLY A 352 19.79 0.30 -4.02
N ALA A 353 19.66 1.60 -3.75
CA ALA A 353 18.64 2.17 -2.86
C ALA A 353 17.21 1.89 -3.32
N CYS A 354 16.97 1.86 -4.64
CA CYS A 354 15.65 1.65 -5.22
C CYS A 354 15.11 0.25 -4.96
N MET A 355 16.02 -0.73 -4.78
CA MET A 355 15.72 -2.15 -4.76
C MET A 355 15.93 -2.79 -3.38
N GLY A 356 16.07 -1.99 -2.31
CA GLY A 356 16.20 -2.52 -0.94
C GLY A 356 17.44 -3.42 -0.72
N GLY A 357 18.57 -3.10 -1.36
CA GLY A 357 19.74 -3.99 -1.33
C GLY A 357 20.42 -4.19 0.05
N PRO A 358 21.57 -4.90 0.08
CA PRO A 358 22.15 -5.51 1.28
C PRO A 358 22.58 -4.53 2.40
N ARG A 359 22.98 -5.04 3.58
CA ARG A 359 23.20 -4.22 4.80
C ARG A 359 24.33 -3.18 4.68
N ASP A 360 25.20 -3.40 3.71
CA ASP A 360 26.43 -2.70 3.39
C ASP A 360 26.29 -1.64 2.29
N ILE A 361 25.18 -1.61 1.53
CA ILE A 361 24.90 -0.47 0.66
C ILE A 361 24.33 0.69 1.51
N HIS A 362 24.87 1.89 1.28
CA HIS A 362 24.60 3.14 2.01
C HIS A 362 23.17 3.68 1.82
N ALA A 363 22.23 2.83 1.44
CA ALA A 363 20.84 3.16 1.22
C ALA A 363 20.00 2.20 2.04
N ARG A 364 19.73 2.57 3.29
CA ARG A 364 18.68 1.90 4.05
C ARG A 364 17.48 2.74 4.38
N TYR A 365 17.51 4.05 4.18
CA TYR A 365 16.33 4.88 4.44
C TYR A 365 16.38 6.14 3.58
N VAL A 366 15.23 6.49 3.00
CA VAL A 366 14.78 7.82 2.51
C VAL A 366 14.57 7.94 0.98
N PHE A 367 13.40 8.50 0.66
CA PHE A 367 12.99 9.23 -0.54
C PHE A 367 13.39 8.64 -1.91
N GLN A 368 12.43 8.05 -2.60
CA GLN A 368 12.45 7.91 -4.06
C GLN A 368 11.09 8.10 -4.74
N PRO A 369 11.01 8.90 -5.81
CA PRO A 369 9.96 8.70 -6.80
C PRO A 369 10.27 7.41 -7.56
N GLN A 370 9.49 6.36 -7.31
CA GLN A 370 9.39 5.25 -8.24
C GLN A 370 8.38 5.63 -9.31
N THR A 371 8.90 5.92 -10.51
CA THR A 371 8.12 5.72 -11.73
C THR A 371 8.13 4.23 -12.04
N GLU A 372 6.95 3.66 -12.19
CA GLU A 372 6.67 2.33 -12.76
C GLU A 372 7.02 1.10 -11.90
N THR A 373 5.96 0.53 -11.32
CA THR A 373 5.63 -0.91 -11.32
C THR A 373 6.80 -1.88 -11.52
N SER A 374 7.59 -2.12 -10.48
CA SER A 374 8.41 -3.35 -10.40
C SER A 374 8.66 -3.72 -8.94
N TRP A 375 7.99 -4.78 -8.51
CA TRP A 375 8.14 -5.39 -7.20
C TRP A 375 9.49 -6.11 -7.15
N GLY A 376 10.42 -5.61 -6.32
CA GLY A 376 11.71 -6.23 -6.03
C GLY A 376 11.78 -6.67 -4.55
N GLU A 377 12.23 -7.90 -4.35
CA GLU A 377 12.54 -8.52 -3.06
C GLU A 377 13.40 -7.57 -2.18
N TRP A 378 13.13 -7.50 -0.87
CA TRP A 378 13.98 -6.89 0.21
C TRP A 378 13.75 -5.44 0.69
N ALA A 379 12.57 -4.82 0.54
CA ALA A 379 12.29 -3.52 1.17
C ALA A 379 11.42 -3.60 2.46
N ILE A 380 12.06 -3.34 3.62
CA ILE A 380 11.59 -2.74 4.90
C ILE A 380 10.18 -3.13 5.41
N THR A 381 10.11 -3.75 6.60
CA THR A 381 8.88 -4.22 7.25
C THR A 381 8.21 -3.23 8.23
N GLU A 382 8.87 -2.13 8.65
CA GLU A 382 8.31 -1.24 9.72
C GLU A 382 8.54 0.27 9.53
N GLY A 383 9.23 0.71 8.47
CA GLY A 383 9.62 2.12 8.28
C GLY A 383 8.69 2.90 7.35
N GLN A 384 8.22 4.08 7.79
CA GLN A 384 7.50 5.03 6.93
C GLN A 384 8.48 5.80 6.02
N ILE A 385 8.11 5.99 4.75
CA ILE A 385 8.92 6.70 3.75
C ILE A 385 8.13 7.89 3.21
N TYR A 386 8.72 9.08 3.29
CA TYR A 386 8.20 10.30 2.69
C TYR A 386 8.97 10.61 1.40
N LEU A 387 8.42 11.41 0.49
CA LEU A 387 9.09 11.85 -0.74
C LEU A 387 9.07 13.38 -0.80
N ALA A 388 10.19 14.00 -1.18
CA ALA A 388 10.29 15.43 -1.42
C ALA A 388 11.58 15.80 -2.15
N SER A 389 11.70 17.09 -2.44
CA SER A 389 12.86 17.67 -3.13
C SER A 389 14.15 17.64 -2.29
N PRO A 390 15.33 17.78 -2.92
CA PRO A 390 16.61 17.94 -2.22
C PRO A 390 16.62 19.10 -1.22
N TYR A 391 15.91 20.20 -1.52
CA TYR A 391 15.74 21.33 -0.61
C TYR A 391 15.04 20.92 0.69
N THR A 392 13.87 20.28 0.56
CA THR A 392 13.08 19.82 1.71
C THR A 392 13.82 18.74 2.50
N ALA A 393 14.53 17.83 1.83
CA ALA A 393 15.33 16.80 2.48
C ALA A 393 16.47 17.40 3.31
N ALA A 394 17.23 18.35 2.75
CA ALA A 394 18.28 19.06 3.47
C ALA A 394 17.75 19.87 4.67
N ALA A 395 16.64 20.58 4.49
CA ALA A 395 15.99 21.32 5.59
C ALA A 395 15.54 20.38 6.72
N SER A 396 14.97 19.23 6.36
CA SER A 396 14.51 18.23 7.33
C SER A 396 15.67 17.56 8.07
N ALA A 397 16.81 17.35 7.39
CA ALA A 397 18.04 16.84 8.02
C ALA A 397 18.55 17.75 9.16
N LEU A 398 18.38 19.07 9.02
CA LEU A 398 18.81 20.06 10.00
C LEU A 398 17.90 20.11 11.24
N THR A 399 16.64 19.70 11.12
CA THR A 399 15.65 19.80 12.19
C THR A 399 15.28 18.45 12.82
N GLY A 400 15.48 17.33 12.12
CA GLY A 400 15.05 16.00 12.53
C GLY A 400 13.55 15.74 12.33
N ARG A 401 12.88 16.58 11.54
CA ARG A 401 11.45 16.47 11.20
C ARG A 401 11.18 17.06 9.82
N VAL A 402 10.07 16.72 9.18
CA VAL A 402 9.73 17.29 7.86
C VAL A 402 9.64 18.82 7.99
N THR A 403 10.42 19.53 7.16
CA THR A 403 10.61 20.99 7.31
C THR A 403 10.53 21.71 5.97
N ASN A 404 9.92 22.90 5.99
CA ASN A 404 9.85 23.77 4.84
C ASN A 404 11.23 24.39 4.54
N PRO A 405 11.82 24.21 3.35
CA PRO A 405 13.14 24.75 3.05
C PRO A 405 13.20 26.29 3.04
N ARG A 406 12.06 26.97 2.93
CA ARG A 406 11.98 28.44 3.02
C ARG A 406 12.39 28.98 4.39
N ASP A 407 12.42 28.14 5.42
CA ASP A 407 12.85 28.55 6.76
C ASP A 407 14.37 28.84 6.82
N PHE A 408 15.12 28.42 5.80
CA PHE A 408 16.58 28.58 5.70
C PHE A 408 17.04 29.41 4.49
N LEU A 409 16.18 29.58 3.47
CA LEU A 409 16.55 30.21 2.19
C LEU A 409 15.97 31.62 2.01
N GLN A 410 15.45 32.23 3.08
CA GLN A 410 14.88 33.59 3.06
C GLN A 410 15.94 34.67 3.25
#